data_AF-A0A534M7X8-F1
#
_entry.id   AF-A0A534M7X8-F1
#
_cell.length_a   1.000
_cell.length_b   1.000
_cell.length_c   1.000
_cell.angle_alpha   90.00
_cell.angle_beta   90.00
_cell.angle_gamma   90.00
#
_symmetry.space_group_name_H-M   'P 1'
#
loop_
_entity.id
_entity.type
_entity.pdbx_description
1 polymer ?
#
loop_
_entity_poly.entity_id
_entity_poly.type
_entity_poly.pdbx_seq_one_letter_code
_entity_poly.pdbx_strand_id
1 'polypeptide(L)'
;MTLEGYDGDRILLSYDVSGGARPVAARVCQLVFGRRRISEGATRTAYREKGFIHRPGVVWIGQSVLLMPPRDAAELSGRLLRLGVRVATAPVSVVRESLEAFRWGSRLTGLTC
;
A
#
# COMPACT_ATOMS: atom_id res chain seq x y z
N MET A 1 -9.64 17.37 10.58
CA MET A 1 -8.22 17.02 10.83
C MET A 1 -7.45 17.39 9.57
N THR A 2 -6.91 18.59 9.59
CA THR A 2 -6.37 19.36 8.46
C THR A 2 -4.96 18.87 8.12
N LEU A 3 -4.71 18.48 6.87
CA LEU A 3 -3.35 18.25 6.39
C LEU A 3 -2.80 19.57 5.84
N GLU A 4 -2.29 20.42 6.72
CA GLU A 4 -1.43 21.53 6.29
C GLU A 4 -0.14 20.95 5.66
N GLY A 5 0.24 21.48 4.49
CA GLY A 5 1.57 21.28 3.88
C GLY A 5 1.89 19.92 3.27
N TYR A 6 1.37 19.60 2.08
CA TYR A 6 1.91 18.46 1.30
C TYR A 6 2.14 18.86 -0.16
N ASP A 7 3.22 19.59 -0.37
CA ASP A 7 3.81 20.00 -1.64
C ASP A 7 5.16 19.27 -1.79
N GLY A 8 5.11 17.94 -1.88
CA GLY A 8 6.29 17.10 -1.76
C GLY A 8 6.34 16.01 -2.82
N ASP A 9 7.56 15.70 -3.27
CA ASP A 9 7.86 14.67 -4.26
C ASP A 9 7.08 13.38 -4.00
N ARG A 10 6.37 12.91 -5.03
CA ARG A 10 5.62 11.65 -4.97
C ARG A 10 6.27 10.63 -5.87
N ILE A 11 6.23 9.38 -5.42
CA ILE A 11 6.63 8.25 -6.24
C ILE A 11 5.38 7.46 -6.62
N LEU A 12 5.16 7.33 -7.92
CA LEU A 12 4.27 6.33 -8.47
C LEU A 12 5.02 5.00 -8.47
N LEU A 13 4.49 4.03 -7.73
CA LEU A 13 5.00 2.67 -7.66
C LEU A 13 3.98 1.74 -8.30
N SER A 14 4.40 1.03 -9.34
CA SER A 14 3.65 -0.08 -9.90
C SER A 14 4.39 -1.39 -9.68
N TYR A 15 3.63 -2.47 -9.53
CA TYR A 15 4.19 -3.80 -9.38
C TYR A 15 3.44 -4.84 -10.20
N ASP A 16 4.12 -5.93 -10.53
CA ASP A 16 3.55 -7.07 -11.25
C ASP A 16 4.00 -8.39 -10.59
N VAL A 17 3.01 -9.23 -10.28
CA VAL A 17 3.23 -10.56 -9.69
C VAL A 17 3.00 -11.60 -10.77
N SER A 18 4.05 -12.34 -11.12
CA SER A 18 3.95 -13.44 -12.07
C SER A 18 2.89 -14.46 -11.61
N GLY A 19 1.93 -14.78 -12.49
CA GLY A 19 0.69 -15.50 -12.17
C GLY A 19 0.83 -16.92 -11.59
N GLY A 20 2.04 -17.48 -11.53
CA GLY A 20 2.30 -18.79 -10.92
C GLY A 20 2.49 -18.80 -9.40
N ALA A 21 2.72 -17.63 -8.78
CA ALA A 21 3.16 -17.56 -7.38
C ALA A 21 2.05 -17.10 -6.41
N ARG A 22 1.01 -17.93 -6.23
CA ARG A 22 -0.09 -17.67 -5.27
C ARG A 22 0.38 -17.23 -3.86
N PRO A 23 1.41 -17.85 -3.26
CA PRO A 23 1.92 -17.41 -1.96
C PRO A 23 2.53 -16.00 -2.00
N VAL A 24 3.19 -15.64 -3.11
CA VAL A 24 3.75 -14.29 -3.31
C VAL A 24 2.64 -13.27 -3.45
N ALA A 25 1.61 -13.54 -4.27
CA ALA A 25 0.46 -12.67 -4.41
C ALA A 25 -0.23 -12.40 -3.06
N ALA A 26 -0.48 -13.46 -2.28
CA ALA A 26 -1.04 -13.32 -0.93
C ALA A 26 -0.14 -12.47 -0.03
N ARG A 27 1.19 -12.65 -0.11
CA ARG A 27 2.15 -11.87 0.69
C ARG A 27 2.16 -10.38 0.29
N VAL A 28 2.05 -10.08 -1.00
CA VAL A 28 1.92 -8.72 -1.52
C VAL A 28 0.64 -8.07 -1.00
N CYS A 29 -0.50 -8.77 -1.06
CA CYS A 29 -1.76 -8.24 -0.53
C CYS A 29 -1.66 -7.93 0.96
N GLN A 30 -1.01 -8.79 1.75
CA GLN A 30 -0.79 -8.54 3.17
C GLN A 30 0.11 -7.31 3.43
N LEU A 31 1.11 -7.07 2.60
CA LEU A 31 1.96 -5.88 2.72
C LEU A 31 1.18 -4.61 2.38
N VAL A 32 0.45 -4.62 1.26
CA VAL A 32 -0.25 -3.45 0.73
C VAL A 32 -1.49 -3.13 1.58
N PHE A 33 -2.38 -4.11 1.76
CA PHE A 33 -3.70 -3.95 2.39
C PHE A 33 -3.72 -4.30 3.89
N GLY A 34 -2.60 -4.80 4.41
CA GLY A 34 -2.51 -5.28 5.77
C GLY A 34 -3.02 -6.71 5.91
N ARG A 35 -2.92 -7.25 7.12
CA ARG A 35 -3.37 -8.62 7.40
C ARG A 35 -3.97 -8.73 8.79
N ARG A 36 -4.87 -9.69 8.97
CA ARG A 36 -5.36 -10.05 10.30
C ARG A 36 -4.36 -10.99 10.95
N ARG A 37 -3.88 -10.64 12.14
CA ARG A 37 -3.06 -11.49 13.00
C ARG A 37 -3.83 -11.83 14.28
N ILE A 38 -3.45 -12.92 14.91
CA ILE A 38 -3.92 -13.31 16.24
C ILE A 38 -2.75 -13.06 17.17
N SER A 39 -2.97 -12.37 18.29
CA SER A 39 -1.93 -12.17 19.30
C SER A 39 -1.56 -13.51 19.94
N GLU A 40 -0.28 -13.70 20.25
CA GLU A 40 0.23 -14.92 20.91
C GLU A 40 -0.05 -14.95 22.43
N GLY A 41 -0.81 -13.99 22.96
CA GLY A 41 -1.20 -13.93 24.37
C GLY A 41 -2.38 -14.84 24.73
N ALA A 42 -2.60 -15.04 26.03
CA ALA A 42 -3.65 -15.92 26.58
C ALA A 42 -5.06 -15.63 26.03
N THR A 43 -5.33 -14.39 25.64
CA THR A 43 -6.63 -13.94 25.12
C THR A 43 -6.82 -14.14 23.61
N ARG A 44 -5.78 -14.55 22.87
CA ARG A 44 -5.78 -14.79 21.39
C ARG A 44 -6.58 -13.75 20.60
N THR A 45 -6.38 -12.47 20.90
CA THR A 45 -7.15 -11.38 20.28
C THR A 45 -6.72 -11.19 18.83
N ALA A 46 -7.69 -11.22 17.91
CA ALA A 46 -7.45 -10.87 16.52
C ALA A 46 -7.21 -9.35 16.38
N TYR A 47 -6.05 -8.95 15.85
CA TYR A 47 -5.74 -7.56 15.51
C TYR A 47 -5.41 -7.40 14.03
N ARG A 48 -5.68 -6.22 13.46
CA ARG A 48 -5.35 -5.91 12.07
C ARG A 48 -3.99 -5.23 12.02
N GLU A 49 -3.00 -5.91 11.45
CA GLU A 49 -1.72 -5.32 11.09
C GLU A 49 -1.93 -4.41 9.88
N LYS A 50 -1.63 -3.12 10.05
CA LYS A 50 -1.82 -2.09 9.00
C LYS A 50 -0.83 -2.31 7.85
N GLY A 51 -1.35 -2.35 6.63
CA GLY A 51 -0.54 -2.32 5.40
C GLY A 51 -0.17 -0.91 4.95
N PHE A 52 0.56 -0.81 3.84
CA PHE A 52 0.99 0.48 3.27
C PHE A 52 -0.16 1.44 2.97
N ILE A 53 -1.34 0.95 2.52
CA ILE A 53 -2.49 1.84 2.24
C ILE A 53 -3.01 2.62 3.47
N HIS A 54 -2.61 2.21 4.66
CA HIS A 54 -3.01 2.88 5.91
C HIS A 54 -1.99 3.92 6.38
N ARG A 55 -0.86 4.06 5.68
CA ARG A 55 0.18 5.02 6.02
C ARG A 55 -0.19 6.41 5.49
N PRO A 56 0.18 7.48 6.21
CA PRO A 56 -0.10 8.84 5.77
C PRO A 56 0.56 9.13 4.42
N GLY A 57 -0.20 9.72 3.50
CA GLY A 57 0.29 10.11 2.18
C GLY A 57 0.37 9.00 1.14
N VAL A 58 0.02 7.75 1.49
CA VAL A 58 -0.15 6.67 0.52
C VAL A 58 -1.56 6.74 -0.08
N VAL A 59 -1.63 6.66 -1.40
CA VAL A 59 -2.87 6.69 -2.19
C VAL A 59 -2.89 5.46 -3.10
N TRP A 60 -4.00 4.74 -3.09
CA TRP A 60 -4.21 3.59 -3.97
C TRP A 60 -4.85 4.06 -5.27
N ILE A 61 -4.13 3.95 -6.39
CA ILE A 61 -4.59 4.46 -7.69
C ILE A 61 -5.29 3.37 -8.49
N GLY A 62 -4.84 2.11 -8.33
CA GLY A 62 -5.42 0.95 -9.02
C GLY A 62 -4.80 -0.35 -8.53
N GLN A 63 -5.25 -1.48 -9.06
CA GLN A 63 -4.97 -2.83 -8.52
C GLN A 63 -3.53 -3.06 -8.05
N SER A 64 -2.54 -2.69 -8.86
CA SER A 64 -1.12 -2.82 -8.53
C SER A 64 -0.33 -1.51 -8.59
N VAL A 65 -1.02 -0.37 -8.46
CA VAL A 65 -0.44 0.98 -8.60
C VAL A 65 -0.76 1.82 -7.37
N LEU A 66 0.28 2.34 -6.74
CA LEU A 66 0.20 3.21 -5.58
C LEU A 66 1.00 4.49 -5.79
N LEU A 67 0.51 5.58 -5.22
CA LEU A 67 1.26 6.81 -5.07
C LEU A 67 1.64 6.99 -3.61
N MET A 68 2.89 7.32 -3.30
CA MET A 68 3.33 7.42 -1.91
C MET A 68 4.53 8.35 -1.72
N PRO A 69 4.85 8.72 -0.47
CA PRO A 69 6.10 9.42 -0.16
C PRO A 69 7.33 8.58 -0.57
N PRO A 70 8.47 9.21 -0.90
CA PRO A 70 9.66 8.51 -1.39
C PRO A 70 10.17 7.45 -0.40
N ARG A 71 10.09 7.72 0.91
CA ARG A 71 10.48 6.78 1.96
C ARG A 71 9.66 5.49 1.93
N ASP A 72 8.34 5.61 1.79
CA ASP A 72 7.44 4.46 1.72
C ASP A 72 7.62 3.69 0.41
N ALA A 73 7.87 4.41 -0.71
CA ALA A 73 8.14 3.78 -1.99
C ALA A 73 9.41 2.93 -1.95
N ALA A 74 10.50 3.45 -1.37
CA ALA A 74 11.74 2.70 -1.18
C ALA A 74 11.56 1.48 -0.26
N GLU A 75 10.76 1.61 0.80
CA GLU A 75 10.49 0.49 1.71
C GLU A 75 9.65 -0.60 1.03
N LEU A 76 8.59 -0.23 0.31
CA LEU A 76 7.73 -1.18 -0.36
C LEU A 76 8.47 -1.85 -1.53
N SER A 77 9.19 -1.09 -2.35
CA SER A 77 9.96 -1.63 -3.47
C SER A 77 10.99 -2.66 -2.99
N GLY A 78 11.76 -2.34 -1.94
CA GLY A 78 12.73 -3.27 -1.35
C GLY A 78 12.10 -4.53 -0.75
N ARG A 79 10.84 -4.47 -0.28
CA ARG A 79 10.12 -5.67 0.17
C ARG A 79 9.60 -6.50 -1.00
N LEU A 80 9.06 -5.87 -2.03
CA LEU A 80 8.53 -6.53 -3.22
C LEU A 80 9.64 -7.20 -4.04
N LEU A 81 10.77 -6.51 -4.25
CA LEU A 81 11.92 -7.06 -4.95
C LEU A 81 12.47 -8.32 -4.25
N ARG A 82 12.52 -8.32 -2.92
CA ARG A 82 12.92 -9.51 -2.13
C ARG A 82 11.95 -10.69 -2.25
N LEU A 83 10.70 -10.44 -2.66
CA LEU A 83 9.71 -11.46 -2.95
C LEU A 83 9.75 -11.93 -4.42
N GLY A 84 10.68 -11.41 -5.23
CA GLY A 84 10.77 -11.70 -6.66
C GLY A 84 9.71 -10.99 -7.50
N VAL A 85 9.05 -9.97 -6.95
CA VAL A 85 8.03 -9.17 -7.65
C VAL A 85 8.70 -8.11 -8.51
N ARG A 86 8.18 -7.90 -9.73
CA ARG A 86 8.65 -6.84 -10.61
C ARG A 86 8.10 -5.51 -10.13
N VAL A 87 8.95 -4.49 -10.02
CA VAL A 87 8.58 -3.16 -9.52
C VAL A 87 9.11 -2.11 -10.46
N ALA A 88 8.28 -1.10 -10.76
CA ALA A 88 8.69 0.13 -11.40
C ALA A 88 8.33 1.32 -10.52
N THR A 89 9.20 2.31 -10.47
CA THR A 89 8.99 3.56 -9.73
C THR A 89 9.27 4.75 -10.60
N ALA A 90 8.41 5.77 -10.55
CA ALA A 90 8.60 7.03 -11.25
C ALA A 90 8.29 8.21 -10.31
N PRO A 91 9.14 9.25 -10.25
CA PRO A 91 8.77 10.49 -9.59
C PRO A 91 7.65 11.17 -10.39
N VAL A 92 6.66 11.70 -9.68
CA VAL A 92 5.54 12.43 -10.28
C VAL A 92 5.22 13.68 -9.47
N SER A 93 4.97 14.77 -10.17
CA SER A 93 4.39 15.98 -9.59
C SER A 93 2.88 15.90 -9.75
N VAL A 94 2.16 15.78 -8.64
CA VAL A 94 0.68 15.69 -8.66
C VAL A 94 0.12 16.68 -7.66
N VAL A 95 -0.77 17.55 -8.15
CA VAL A 95 -1.48 18.51 -7.30
C VAL A 95 -2.45 17.77 -6.38
N ARG A 96 -2.62 18.27 -5.16
CA ARG A 96 -3.37 17.59 -4.09
C ARG A 96 -4.81 17.29 -4.49
N GLU A 97 -5.45 18.23 -5.15
CA GLU A 97 -6.85 18.19 -5.55
C GLU A 97 -7.12 16.98 -6.46
N SER A 98 -6.16 16.66 -7.33
CA SER A 98 -6.23 15.48 -8.20
C SER A 98 -6.11 14.16 -7.42
N LEU A 99 -5.44 14.17 -6.26
CA LEU A 99 -5.28 12.97 -5.42
C LEU A 99 -6.50 12.68 -4.56
N GLU A 100 -7.25 13.70 -4.15
CA GLU A 100 -8.47 13.52 -3.35
C GLU A 100 -9.48 12.60 -4.03
N ALA A 101 -9.58 12.62 -5.37
CA ALA A 101 -10.42 11.70 -6.14
C ALA A 101 -10.06 10.21 -5.97
N PHE A 102 -8.81 9.92 -5.62
CA PHE A 102 -8.29 8.57 -5.38
C PHE A 102 -8.10 8.27 -3.90
N ARG A 103 -8.42 9.21 -3.00
CA ARG A 103 -8.25 9.00 -1.57
C ARG A 103 -9.27 8.00 -1.07
N TRP A 104 -8.73 6.99 -0.40
CA TRP A 104 -9.48 5.91 0.18
C TRP A 104 -10.33 6.39 1.37
N GLY A 105 -11.65 6.46 1.18
CA GLY A 105 -12.64 6.84 2.21
C GLY A 105 -13.92 6.00 2.14
N SER A 106 -14.12 5.15 3.15
CA SER A 106 -15.43 4.72 3.70
C SER A 106 -16.41 3.87 2.86
N ARG A 107 -15.99 3.11 1.84
CA ARG A 107 -16.96 2.24 1.09
C ARG A 107 -16.59 0.79 0.84
N LEU A 108 -15.59 0.22 1.51
CA LEU A 108 -15.19 -1.16 1.24
C LEU A 108 -15.08 -2.01 2.52
N THR A 109 -16.25 -2.44 2.99
CA THR A 109 -16.46 -3.59 3.87
C THR A 109 -16.34 -4.94 3.14
N GLY A 110 -15.82 -4.99 1.90
CA GLY A 110 -15.95 -6.18 1.05
C GLY A 110 -14.74 -6.65 0.25
N LEU A 111 -13.58 -5.97 0.29
CA LEU A 111 -12.39 -6.45 -0.44
C LEU A 111 -11.38 -7.08 0.53
N THR A 112 -11.72 -8.30 0.95
CA THR A 112 -10.74 -9.30 1.39
C THR A 112 -10.25 -10.05 0.16
N CYS A 113 -8.94 -10.01 -0.10
CA CYS A 113 -8.29 -10.99 -0.97
C CYS A 113 -8.40 -12.40 -0.38
#